data_AF-G5HQA1-F1
#
_entry.id   AF-G5HQA1-F1
#
_cell.length_a   1.000
_cell.length_b   1.000
_cell.length_c   1.000
_cell.angle_alpha   90.00
_cell.angle_beta   90.00
_cell.angle_gamma   90.00
#
_symmetry.space_group_name_H-M   'P 1'
#
loop_
_entity.id
_entity.type
_entity.pdbx_description
1 polymer ?
#
loop_
_entity_poly.entity_id
_entity_poly.type
_entity_poly.pdbx_seq_one_letter_code
_entity_poly.pdbx_strand_id
1 'polypeptide(L)'
;MAERKLITPRFRITVGDQVFTQGIRVECHSSRREQCSWATLEYDPGYAGLLDLASMAPAQVELGYDGDYDTLLTGYMADGQALGPYRILDDTLFLKRTYVKETFLDCCPQDIIRFGLGRAGIADYRLSDTMYPKKDVVPVPRMNVAELIQEVGRVWGLEASFYFRSGRFFWGTGEEQTLIYVLEEGKNILSFNQWNGGNEIKTIGVPWIHQGERIRIRHRKFDGEALVTSVRVKADETGSVRMYVSF
;
A
#
# COMPACT_ATOMS: atom_id res chain seq x y z
N MET A 1 -32.96 -16.45 5.15
CA MET A 1 -31.94 -15.66 4.40
C MET A 1 -31.05 -15.01 5.43
N ALA A 2 -29.73 -15.03 5.23
CA ALA A 2 -28.82 -14.28 6.09
C ALA A 2 -28.80 -12.83 5.61
N GLU A 3 -29.04 -11.89 6.52
CA GLU A 3 -28.92 -10.45 6.25
C GLU A 3 -27.48 -10.00 6.58
N ARG A 4 -26.90 -9.14 5.73
CA ARG A 4 -25.56 -8.57 5.92
C ARG A 4 -25.66 -7.05 6.06
N LYS A 5 -25.13 -6.48 7.14
CA LYS A 5 -25.27 -5.05 7.43
C LYS A 5 -24.03 -4.27 6.96
N LEU A 6 -24.15 -3.58 5.83
CA LEU A 6 -23.08 -2.75 5.26
C LEU A 6 -23.11 -1.31 5.81
N ILE A 7 -23.01 -1.14 7.13
CA ILE A 7 -23.12 0.20 7.76
C ILE A 7 -21.74 0.85 7.88
N THR A 8 -20.79 0.18 8.54
CA THR A 8 -19.38 0.59 8.60
C THR A 8 -18.52 -0.67 8.67
N PRO A 9 -17.44 -0.78 7.89
CA PRO A 9 -16.52 -1.88 8.02
C PRO A 9 -15.73 -1.73 9.33
N ARG A 10 -15.12 -2.82 9.77
CA ARG A 10 -14.28 -2.87 10.97
C ARG A 10 -12.87 -3.22 10.61
N PHE A 11 -11.93 -2.60 11.31
CA PHE A 11 -10.55 -3.01 11.27
C PHE A 11 -10.33 -4.26 12.12
N ARG A 12 -9.45 -5.13 11.64
CA ARG A 12 -8.80 -6.17 12.42
C ARG A 12 -7.31 -6.01 12.20
N ILE A 13 -6.56 -5.88 13.28
CA ILE A 13 -5.10 -5.76 13.21
C ILE A 13 -4.50 -6.93 13.97
N THR A 14 -3.57 -7.62 13.33
CA THR A 14 -2.74 -8.63 13.98
C THR A 14 -1.32 -8.09 14.07
N VAL A 15 -0.69 -8.15 15.25
CA VAL A 15 0.73 -7.80 15.46
C VAL A 15 1.35 -8.91 16.29
N GLY A 16 2.29 -9.67 15.70
CA GLY A 16 2.80 -10.89 16.31
C GLY A 16 1.67 -11.89 16.58
N ASP A 17 1.47 -12.22 17.85
CA ASP A 17 0.39 -13.08 18.35
C ASP A 17 -0.86 -12.32 18.84
N GLN A 18 -0.82 -10.98 18.84
CA GLN A 18 -1.88 -10.14 19.37
C GLN A 18 -2.86 -9.72 18.26
N VAL A 19 -4.16 -9.80 18.55
CA VAL A 19 -5.24 -9.40 17.63
C VAL A 19 -6.09 -8.29 18.24
N PHE A 20 -6.27 -7.22 17.50
CA PHE A 20 -7.01 -6.03 17.89
C PHE A 20 -8.22 -5.83 16.98
N THR A 21 -9.40 -5.70 17.59
CA THR A 21 -10.67 -5.49 16.85
C THR A 21 -11.52 -4.34 17.39
N GLN A 22 -11.15 -3.76 18.54
CA GLN A 22 -11.87 -2.70 19.25
C GLN A 22 -10.90 -1.85 20.07
N GLY A 23 -11.32 -0.65 20.51
CA GLY A 23 -10.51 0.24 21.36
C GLY A 23 -9.28 0.82 20.66
N ILE A 24 -9.31 0.84 19.32
CA ILE A 24 -8.20 1.26 18.46
C ILE A 24 -8.67 2.31 17.46
N ARG A 25 -7.75 3.21 17.10
CA ARG A 25 -7.87 4.07 15.92
C ARG A 25 -6.80 3.67 14.93
N VAL A 26 -7.23 3.56 13.68
CA VAL A 26 -6.41 3.07 12.58
C VAL A 26 -6.56 4.02 11.40
N GLU A 27 -5.42 4.41 10.84
CA GLU A 27 -5.36 4.96 9.49
C GLU A 27 -4.45 4.04 8.69
N CYS A 28 -4.91 3.60 7.52
CA CYS A 28 -4.13 2.81 6.58
C CYS A 28 -4.03 3.59 5.28
N HIS A 29 -2.83 3.71 4.74
CA HIS A 29 -2.56 4.39 3.48
C HIS A 29 -1.69 3.52 2.59
N SER A 30 -2.04 3.43 1.32
CA SER A 30 -1.26 2.73 0.31
C SER A 30 -1.21 3.59 -0.95
N SER A 31 -0.02 3.82 -1.50
CA SER A 31 0.19 4.76 -2.59
C SER A 31 1.30 4.34 -3.54
N ARG A 32 1.00 4.37 -4.84
CA ARG A 32 2.00 4.14 -5.91
C ARG A 32 2.99 5.29 -6.07
N ARG A 33 2.62 6.49 -5.60
CA ARG A 33 3.47 7.69 -5.65
C ARG A 33 4.44 7.74 -4.47
N GLU A 34 3.96 7.41 -3.26
CA GLU A 34 4.81 7.40 -2.06
C GLU A 34 5.69 6.15 -1.96
N GLN A 35 5.41 5.13 -2.78
CA GLN A 35 6.20 3.89 -2.88
C GLN A 35 6.39 3.22 -1.51
N CYS A 36 5.35 3.27 -0.69
CA CYS A 36 5.31 2.78 0.68
C CYS A 36 3.84 2.74 1.12
N SER A 37 3.41 1.57 1.57
CA SER A 37 2.14 1.43 2.27
C SER A 37 2.41 1.43 3.77
N TRP A 38 1.55 2.09 4.53
CA TRP A 38 1.72 2.23 5.97
C TRP A 38 0.37 2.26 6.68
N ALA A 39 0.39 1.89 7.95
CA ALA A 39 -0.74 2.11 8.84
C ALA A 39 -0.28 2.70 10.17
N THR A 40 -1.17 3.45 10.81
CA THR A 40 -1.02 3.84 12.21
C THR A 40 -1.97 3.04 13.08
N LEU A 41 -1.52 2.75 14.29
CA LEU A 41 -2.30 2.11 15.34
C LEU A 41 -2.19 2.95 16.60
N GLU A 42 -3.30 3.53 17.01
CA GLU A 42 -3.46 4.23 18.29
C GLU A 42 -4.44 3.48 19.16
N TYR A 43 -4.18 3.50 20.45
CA TYR A 43 -5.10 2.97 21.45
C TYR A 43 -5.87 4.10 22.10
N ASP A 44 -7.07 3.77 22.58
CA ASP A 44 -7.75 4.65 23.51
C ASP A 44 -6.82 4.91 24.73
N PRO A 45 -6.78 6.14 25.27
CA PRO A 45 -5.83 6.53 26.31
C PRO A 45 -5.81 5.61 27.55
N GLY A 46 -6.92 4.91 27.82
CA GLY A 46 -7.02 3.93 28.91
C GLY A 46 -6.17 2.67 28.73
N TYR A 47 -5.61 2.42 27.54
CA TYR A 47 -4.74 1.29 27.24
C TYR A 47 -3.27 1.70 27.01
N ALA A 48 -2.93 2.98 27.20
CA ALA A 48 -1.57 3.48 27.03
C ALA A 48 -0.60 2.77 28.01
N GLY A 49 0.50 2.22 27.49
CA GLY A 49 1.52 1.52 28.27
C GLY A 49 1.20 0.06 28.62
N LEU A 50 0.05 -0.48 28.20
CA LEU A 50 -0.29 -1.90 28.40
C LEU A 50 0.22 -2.83 27.29
N LEU A 51 0.70 -2.26 26.18
CA LEU A 51 1.06 -3.00 24.98
C LEU A 51 2.51 -2.73 24.65
N ASP A 52 3.34 -3.76 24.83
CA ASP A 52 4.73 -3.81 24.41
C ASP A 52 4.78 -4.47 23.03
N LEU A 53 4.59 -3.65 21.98
CA LEU A 53 4.68 -4.13 20.61
C LEU A 53 6.13 -4.04 20.15
N ALA A 54 6.76 -5.21 19.99
CA ALA A 54 8.14 -5.29 19.57
C ALA A 54 8.35 -4.66 18.18
N SER A 55 9.45 -3.92 18.04
CA SER A 55 9.97 -3.55 16.72
C SER A 55 10.13 -4.79 15.85
N MET A 56 9.83 -4.66 14.55
CA MET A 56 9.87 -5.74 13.57
C MET A 56 8.93 -6.91 13.85
N ALA A 57 7.98 -6.79 14.79
CA ALA A 57 6.91 -7.77 14.87
C ALA A 57 6.12 -7.78 13.55
N PRO A 58 5.84 -8.96 12.97
CA PRO A 58 5.03 -9.06 11.77
C PRO A 58 3.62 -8.54 12.07
N ALA A 59 3.04 -7.81 11.13
CA ALA A 59 1.75 -7.17 11.29
C ALA A 59 0.89 -7.29 10.04
N GLN A 60 -0.42 -7.37 10.25
CA GLN A 60 -1.42 -7.40 9.19
C GLN A 60 -2.59 -6.49 9.56
N VAL A 61 -2.98 -5.61 8.65
CA VAL A 61 -4.14 -4.73 8.79
C VAL A 61 -5.19 -5.18 7.80
N GLU A 62 -6.35 -5.53 8.33
CA GLU A 62 -7.48 -6.03 7.56
C GLU A 62 -8.70 -5.12 7.77
N LEU A 63 -9.55 -5.04 6.77
CA LEU A 63 -10.81 -4.30 6.81
C LEU A 63 -11.93 -5.17 6.28
N GLY A 64 -13.08 -5.20 6.96
CA GLY A 64 -14.14 -6.13 6.57
C GLY A 64 -15.52 -5.84 7.12
N TYR A 65 -16.49 -6.60 6.61
CA TYR A 65 -17.89 -6.60 7.03
C TYR A 65 -18.32 -8.01 7.44
N ASP A 66 -18.95 -8.17 8.60
CA ASP A 66 -19.56 -9.43 9.05
C ASP A 66 -18.67 -10.67 8.80
N GLY A 67 -17.40 -10.61 9.23
CA GLY A 67 -16.47 -11.73 9.14
C GLY A 67 -15.68 -11.87 7.83
N ASP A 68 -16.04 -11.14 6.79
CA ASP A 68 -15.34 -11.12 5.50
C ASP A 68 -14.44 -9.91 5.44
N TYR A 69 -13.15 -10.19 5.55
CA TYR A 69 -12.08 -9.22 5.65
C TYR A 69 -11.17 -9.34 4.43
N ASP A 70 -10.74 -8.19 3.94
CA ASP A 70 -9.64 -8.12 3.00
C ASP A 70 -8.40 -7.52 3.66
N THR A 71 -7.23 -7.92 3.18
CA THR A 71 -5.96 -7.44 3.72
C THR A 71 -5.60 -6.12 3.05
N LEU A 72 -5.60 -5.04 3.82
CA LEU A 72 -5.18 -3.72 3.35
C LEU A 72 -3.66 -3.57 3.37
N LEU A 73 -2.99 -4.17 4.37
CA LEU A 73 -1.55 -4.08 4.56
C LEU A 73 -1.01 -5.35 5.21
N THR A 74 0.06 -5.89 4.64
CA THR A 74 0.96 -6.84 5.30
C THR A 74 2.29 -6.13 5.49
N GLY A 75 2.87 -6.23 6.68
CA GLY A 75 4.09 -5.50 6.99
C GLY A 75 4.65 -5.79 8.37
N TYR A 76 5.38 -4.82 8.92
CA TYR A 76 6.11 -4.95 10.17
C TYR A 76 5.97 -3.69 11.00
N MET A 77 6.02 -3.86 12.33
CA MET A 77 6.13 -2.75 13.26
C MET A 77 7.43 -1.99 13.03
N ALA A 78 7.33 -0.69 12.74
CA ALA A 78 8.48 0.19 12.65
C ALA A 78 9.08 0.45 14.05
N ASP A 79 10.35 0.84 14.11
CA ASP A 79 11.04 1.05 15.39
C ASP A 79 10.40 2.18 16.22
N GLY A 80 9.92 1.80 17.42
CA GLY A 80 9.69 2.69 18.56
C GLY A 80 8.30 3.32 18.70
N GLN A 81 7.94 3.60 19.96
CA GLN A 81 7.12 4.73 20.38
C GLN A 81 7.99 5.59 21.32
N ALA A 82 8.20 6.87 20.99
CA ALA A 82 8.64 7.86 21.98
C ALA A 82 7.51 8.81 22.37
N LEU A 83 6.64 9.20 21.43
CA LEU A 83 5.38 9.94 21.61
C LEU A 83 4.62 9.91 20.25
N GLY A 84 3.55 9.12 20.10
CA GLY A 84 2.72 9.07 18.88
C GLY A 84 2.17 7.69 18.51
N PRO A 85 1.34 7.55 17.47
CA PRO A 85 0.84 6.25 16.99
C PRO A 85 1.96 5.25 16.73
N TYR A 86 1.69 3.96 16.98
CA TYR A 86 2.50 2.90 16.40
C TYR A 86 2.39 2.94 14.88
N ARG A 87 3.49 2.63 14.18
CA ARG A 87 3.51 2.58 12.70
C ARG A 87 3.79 1.18 12.22
N ILE A 88 3.00 0.73 11.26
CA ILE A 88 3.20 -0.48 10.49
C ILE A 88 3.63 -0.05 9.09
N LEU A 89 4.69 -0.62 8.56
CA LEU A 89 5.18 -0.38 7.20
C LEU A 89 5.18 -1.70 6.43
N ASP A 90 4.82 -1.67 5.16
CA ASP A 90 5.04 -2.82 4.27
C ASP A 90 6.54 -3.15 4.11
N ASP A 91 6.81 -4.17 3.32
CA ASP A 91 8.15 -4.70 3.04
C ASP A 91 9.11 -3.68 2.40
N THR A 92 8.63 -2.47 2.04
CA THR A 92 9.52 -1.34 1.68
C THR A 92 10.50 -1.00 2.78
N LEU A 93 10.20 -1.35 4.03
CA LEU A 93 11.13 -1.28 5.16
C LEU A 93 12.46 -2.00 4.86
N PHE A 94 12.41 -3.20 4.27
CA PHE A 94 13.62 -3.96 3.92
C PHE A 94 14.38 -3.33 2.76
N LEU A 95 13.66 -2.78 1.78
CA LEU A 95 14.30 -2.08 0.66
C LEU A 95 15.09 -0.85 1.15
N LYS A 96 14.54 -0.10 2.11
CA LYS A 96 15.17 1.09 2.69
C LYS A 96 16.34 0.77 3.62
N ARG A 97 16.33 -0.40 4.28
CA ARG A 97 17.40 -0.84 5.20
C ARG A 97 18.55 -1.59 4.51
N THR A 98 18.34 -2.05 3.29
CA THR A 98 19.34 -2.80 2.52
C THR A 98 20.10 -1.89 1.58
N TYR A 99 21.43 -1.92 1.65
CA TYR A 99 22.30 -1.10 0.79
C TYR A 99 23.03 -1.94 -0.26
N VAL A 100 23.17 -1.36 -1.46
CA VAL A 100 23.92 -1.91 -2.59
C VAL A 100 25.01 -0.92 -3.00
N LYS A 101 26.19 -1.42 -3.36
CA LYS A 101 27.29 -0.65 -3.94
C LYS A 101 28.03 -1.55 -4.94
N GLU A 102 27.64 -1.48 -6.19
CA GLU A 102 28.09 -2.41 -7.24
C GLU A 102 28.26 -1.69 -8.58
N THR A 103 28.93 -2.34 -9.53
CA THR A 103 28.90 -1.94 -10.93
C THR A 103 28.29 -3.08 -11.73
N PHE A 104 27.15 -2.82 -12.37
CA PHE A 104 26.45 -3.80 -13.19
C PHE A 104 26.97 -3.74 -14.63
N LEU A 105 27.21 -4.89 -15.23
CA LEU A 105 27.72 -5.02 -16.59
C LEU A 105 26.70 -5.76 -17.46
N ASP A 106 26.45 -5.27 -18.68
CA ASP A 106 25.52 -5.86 -19.65
C ASP A 106 24.15 -6.26 -19.05
N CYS A 107 23.58 -5.35 -18.27
CA CYS A 107 22.35 -5.59 -17.51
C CYS A 107 21.17 -4.78 -18.08
N CYS A 108 19.97 -5.35 -18.00
CA CYS A 108 18.72 -4.61 -18.16
C CYS A 108 18.18 -4.13 -16.78
N PRO A 109 17.17 -3.25 -16.73
CA PRO A 109 16.53 -2.80 -15.48
C PRO A 109 16.16 -3.96 -14.55
N GLN A 110 15.54 -5.01 -15.10
CA GLN A 110 15.06 -6.14 -14.31
C GLN A 110 16.21 -6.88 -13.64
N ASP A 111 17.39 -6.99 -14.25
CA ASP A 111 18.53 -7.70 -13.65
C ASP A 111 19.01 -6.98 -12.38
N ILE A 112 19.11 -5.66 -12.44
CA ILE A 112 19.53 -4.80 -11.32
C ILE A 112 18.47 -4.83 -10.21
N ILE A 113 17.19 -4.74 -10.57
CA ILE A 113 16.09 -4.79 -9.60
C ILE A 113 16.04 -6.15 -8.90
N ARG A 114 16.13 -7.27 -9.64
CA ARG A 114 16.17 -8.63 -9.04
C ARG A 114 17.33 -8.77 -8.07
N PHE A 115 18.50 -8.25 -8.42
CA PHE A 115 19.65 -8.26 -7.52
C PHE A 115 19.36 -7.49 -6.22
N GLY A 116 18.80 -6.28 -6.31
CA GLY A 116 18.42 -5.47 -5.16
C GLY A 116 17.40 -6.18 -4.26
N LEU A 117 16.33 -6.74 -4.85
CA LEU A 117 15.30 -7.50 -4.13
C LEU A 117 15.89 -8.71 -3.40
N GLY A 118 16.75 -9.48 -4.08
CA GLY A 118 17.44 -10.63 -3.48
C GLY A 118 18.33 -10.23 -2.30
N ARG A 119 19.03 -9.09 -2.38
CA ARG A 119 19.82 -8.55 -1.26
C ARG A 119 18.94 -8.13 -0.08
N ALA A 120 17.72 -7.65 -0.35
CA ALA A 120 16.76 -7.25 0.66
C ALA A 120 15.93 -8.42 1.24
N GLY A 121 16.16 -9.65 0.76
CA GLY A 121 15.40 -10.82 1.19
C GLY A 121 13.99 -10.94 0.59
N ILE A 122 13.68 -10.14 -0.43
CA ILE A 122 12.37 -10.17 -1.12
C ILE A 122 12.41 -11.24 -2.21
N ALA A 123 11.82 -12.39 -1.91
CA ALA A 123 11.77 -13.52 -2.83
C ALA A 123 10.51 -13.56 -3.71
N ASP A 124 9.38 -13.05 -3.21
CA ASP A 124 8.13 -13.00 -3.97
C ASP A 124 7.95 -11.65 -4.68
N TYR A 125 8.10 -11.66 -5.99
CA TYR A 125 7.99 -10.46 -6.81
C TYR A 125 7.49 -10.75 -8.22
N ARG A 126 6.91 -9.71 -8.84
CA ARG A 126 6.57 -9.65 -10.26
C ARG A 126 7.15 -8.40 -10.88
N LEU A 127 8.01 -8.58 -11.88
CA LEU A 127 8.57 -7.46 -12.67
C LEU A 127 7.84 -7.39 -14.01
N SER A 128 7.87 -6.21 -14.64
CA SER A 128 7.40 -6.05 -16.01
C SER A 128 8.12 -6.98 -16.97
N ASP A 129 7.36 -7.62 -17.86
CA ASP A 129 7.86 -8.46 -18.96
C ASP A 129 8.36 -7.62 -20.15
N THR A 130 8.30 -6.29 -20.05
CA THR A 130 8.79 -5.37 -21.09
C THR A 130 10.28 -5.58 -21.32
N MET A 131 10.67 -5.82 -22.57
CA MET A 131 12.08 -5.92 -22.96
C MET A 131 12.71 -4.53 -23.01
N TYR A 132 13.60 -4.23 -22.07
CA TYR A 132 14.38 -3.00 -22.07
C TYR A 132 15.78 -3.24 -22.62
N PRO A 133 16.39 -2.25 -23.30
CA PRO A 133 17.75 -2.38 -23.79
C PRO A 133 18.73 -2.59 -22.64
N LYS A 134 19.75 -3.41 -22.85
CA LYS A 134 20.84 -3.56 -21.89
C LYS A 134 21.75 -2.34 -21.91
N LYS A 135 22.45 -2.11 -20.80
CA LYS A 135 23.55 -1.15 -20.72
C LYS A 135 24.83 -1.86 -20.34
N ASP A 136 25.91 -1.51 -21.05
CA ASP A 136 27.22 -2.13 -20.88
C ASP A 136 27.77 -1.93 -19.47
N VAL A 137 27.58 -0.74 -18.89
CA VAL A 137 28.07 -0.39 -17.56
C VAL A 137 27.05 0.50 -16.84
N VAL A 138 26.65 0.11 -15.63
CA VAL A 138 25.83 0.92 -14.72
C VAL A 138 26.49 0.94 -13.35
N PRO A 139 27.20 2.02 -13.00
CA PRO A 139 27.78 2.18 -11.68
C PRO A 139 26.70 2.60 -10.67
N VAL A 140 26.61 1.87 -9.57
CA VAL A 140 25.70 2.16 -8.46
C VAL A 140 26.54 2.58 -7.26
N PRO A 141 26.62 3.89 -6.93
CA PRO A 141 27.18 4.32 -5.67
C PRO A 141 26.34 3.74 -4.51
N ARG A 142 26.87 3.76 -3.29
CA ARG A 142 26.16 3.20 -2.13
C ARG A 142 24.78 3.86 -1.98
N MET A 143 23.72 3.12 -2.25
CA MET A 143 22.33 3.55 -2.11
C MET A 143 21.49 2.39 -1.57
N ASN A 144 20.34 2.70 -0.96
CA ASN A 144 19.41 1.64 -0.55
C ASN A 144 18.67 1.05 -1.76
N VAL A 145 18.01 -0.10 -1.59
CA VAL A 145 17.35 -0.78 -2.72
C VAL A 145 16.18 0.03 -3.29
N ALA A 146 15.46 0.81 -2.47
CA ALA A 146 14.40 1.68 -3.00
C ALA A 146 14.97 2.79 -3.89
N GLU A 147 16.08 3.41 -3.48
CA GLU A 147 16.83 4.39 -4.29
C GLU A 147 17.40 3.74 -5.55
N LEU A 148 17.91 2.51 -5.47
CA LEU A 148 18.39 1.74 -6.62
C LEU A 148 17.31 1.58 -7.70
N ILE A 149 16.08 1.26 -7.30
CA ILE A 149 14.96 1.12 -8.25
C ILE A 149 14.65 2.45 -8.93
N GLN A 150 14.69 3.56 -8.19
CA GLN A 150 14.49 4.91 -8.76
C GLN A 150 15.63 5.29 -9.72
N GLU A 151 16.86 4.95 -9.36
CA GLU A 151 18.05 5.19 -10.20
C GLU A 151 17.98 4.38 -11.50
N VAL A 152 17.53 3.12 -11.44
CA VAL A 152 17.24 2.31 -12.63
C VAL A 152 16.21 3.02 -13.52
N GLY A 153 15.13 3.55 -12.94
CA GLY A 153 14.16 4.36 -13.66
C GLY A 153 14.80 5.57 -14.36
N ARG A 154 15.63 6.32 -13.65
CA ARG A 154 16.35 7.49 -14.19
C ARG A 154 17.31 7.12 -15.32
N VAL A 155 18.10 6.07 -15.15
CA VAL A 155 19.12 5.64 -16.12
C VAL A 155 18.46 5.18 -17.43
N TRP A 156 17.28 4.56 -17.38
CA TRP A 156 16.56 4.09 -18.57
C TRP A 156 15.44 5.03 -19.05
N GLY A 157 15.18 6.15 -18.36
CA GLY A 157 14.11 7.08 -18.71
C GLY A 157 12.71 6.47 -18.54
N LEU A 158 12.50 5.69 -17.47
CA LEU A 158 11.27 4.96 -17.22
C LEU A 158 10.36 5.70 -16.24
N GLU A 159 9.05 5.63 -16.48
CA GLU A 159 8.00 6.07 -15.55
C GLU A 159 7.48 4.92 -14.67
N ALA A 160 8.09 3.73 -14.78
CA ALA A 160 7.68 2.55 -14.01
C ALA A 160 7.91 2.77 -12.51
N SER A 161 6.84 2.66 -11.72
CA SER A 161 6.89 2.65 -10.25
C SER A 161 6.79 1.23 -9.69
N PHE A 162 7.05 1.09 -8.40
CA PHE A 162 6.83 -0.14 -7.64
C PHE A 162 5.84 0.04 -6.51
N TYR A 163 5.30 -1.07 -6.02
CA TYR A 163 4.50 -1.14 -4.79
C TYR A 163 4.50 -2.57 -4.25
N PHE A 164 4.09 -2.74 -2.99
CA PHE A 164 3.78 -4.05 -2.43
C PHE A 164 2.27 -4.24 -2.30
N ARG A 165 1.83 -5.49 -2.46
CA ARG A 165 0.48 -5.94 -2.13
C ARG A 165 0.56 -7.35 -1.56
N SER A 166 -0.05 -7.57 -0.40
CA SER A 166 -0.09 -8.88 0.27
C SER A 166 1.30 -9.54 0.42
N GLY A 167 2.34 -8.74 0.71
CA GLY A 167 3.74 -9.20 0.83
C GLY A 167 4.49 -9.41 -0.49
N ARG A 168 3.83 -9.26 -1.64
CA ARG A 168 4.45 -9.40 -2.97
C ARG A 168 4.87 -8.06 -3.55
N PHE A 169 6.08 -7.99 -4.11
CA PHE A 169 6.58 -6.80 -4.79
C PHE A 169 6.15 -6.75 -6.27
N PHE A 170 5.75 -5.58 -6.75
CA PHE A 170 5.43 -5.34 -8.17
C PHE A 170 6.24 -4.17 -8.71
N TRP A 171 6.83 -4.28 -9.91
CA TRP A 171 7.48 -3.17 -10.60
C TRP A 171 7.12 -3.13 -12.09
N GLY A 172 6.64 -1.97 -12.55
CA GLY A 172 6.23 -1.78 -13.96
C GLY A 172 5.09 -2.71 -14.41
N THR A 173 4.39 -3.31 -13.45
CA THR A 173 3.28 -4.25 -13.62
C THR A 173 2.41 -4.20 -12.37
N GLY A 174 1.36 -5.02 -12.32
CA GLY A 174 0.52 -5.18 -11.15
C GLY A 174 -0.04 -6.59 -11.02
N GLU A 175 -0.96 -6.75 -10.07
CA GLU A 175 -1.76 -7.96 -9.98
C GLU A 175 -2.73 -8.07 -11.14
N GLU A 176 -3.03 -9.31 -11.53
CA GLU A 176 -4.11 -9.54 -12.47
C GLU A 176 -5.44 -9.25 -11.76
N GLN A 177 -6.22 -8.37 -12.35
CA GLN A 177 -7.49 -7.96 -11.79
C GLN A 177 -8.64 -8.69 -12.50
N THR A 178 -9.37 -9.50 -11.73
CA THR A 178 -10.48 -10.31 -12.26
C THR A 178 -11.84 -9.60 -12.17
N LEU A 179 -11.95 -8.54 -11.36
CA LEU A 179 -13.20 -7.81 -11.10
C LEU A 179 -12.97 -6.30 -11.19
N ILE A 180 -13.86 -5.58 -11.87
CA ILE A 180 -13.86 -4.10 -11.87
C ILE A 180 -14.95 -3.61 -10.92
N TYR A 181 -14.54 -2.93 -9.84
CA TYR A 181 -15.47 -2.31 -8.91
C TYR A 181 -16.07 -1.03 -9.49
N VAL A 182 -17.36 -0.81 -9.25
CA VAL A 182 -18.10 0.36 -9.74
C VAL A 182 -18.42 1.31 -8.58
N LEU A 183 -17.90 2.53 -8.65
CA LEU A 183 -18.26 3.63 -7.77
C LEU A 183 -19.25 4.55 -8.48
N GLU A 184 -20.44 4.74 -7.90
CA GLU A 184 -21.56 5.47 -8.50
C GLU A 184 -22.11 6.55 -7.55
N GLU A 185 -22.33 7.73 -8.12
CA GLU A 185 -22.92 8.89 -7.45
C GLU A 185 -24.32 8.57 -6.92
N GLY A 186 -24.61 8.99 -5.68
CA GLY A 186 -25.89 8.70 -5.02
C GLY A 186 -26.04 7.26 -4.52
N LYS A 187 -25.05 6.39 -4.74
CA LYS A 187 -25.02 5.02 -4.20
C LYS A 187 -23.90 4.84 -3.18
N ASN A 188 -22.66 4.79 -3.65
CA ASN A 188 -21.49 4.47 -2.82
C ASN A 188 -20.41 5.57 -2.85
N ILE A 189 -20.57 6.61 -3.67
CA ILE A 189 -19.78 7.84 -3.59
C ILE A 189 -20.43 8.78 -2.57
N LEU A 190 -19.71 9.08 -1.48
CA LEU A 190 -20.11 10.04 -0.46
C LEU A 190 -19.71 11.47 -0.85
N SER A 191 -18.53 11.64 -1.45
CA SER A 191 -18.08 12.93 -1.99
C SER A 191 -17.04 12.72 -3.09
N PHE A 192 -16.94 13.71 -3.98
CA PHE A 192 -15.99 13.74 -5.09
C PHE A 192 -15.24 15.06 -5.09
N ASN A 193 -13.93 15.00 -4.86
CA ASN A 193 -13.04 16.14 -4.78
C ASN A 193 -12.07 16.16 -5.96
N GLN A 194 -11.80 17.36 -6.48
CA GLN A 194 -10.80 17.59 -7.54
C GLN A 194 -9.80 18.62 -7.05
N TRP A 195 -8.52 18.38 -7.32
CA TRP A 195 -7.45 19.36 -7.08
C TRP A 195 -6.42 19.31 -8.21
N ASN A 196 -5.48 20.24 -8.19
CA ASN A 196 -4.34 20.25 -9.11
C ASN A 196 -3.45 19.03 -8.84
N GLY A 197 -3.70 17.93 -9.57
CA GLY A 197 -2.89 16.71 -9.50
C GLY A 197 -3.65 15.40 -9.28
N GLY A 198 -4.98 15.41 -9.23
CA GLY A 198 -5.81 14.19 -9.18
C GLY A 198 -7.26 14.41 -8.77
N ASN A 199 -8.02 13.31 -8.73
CA ASN A 199 -9.37 13.26 -8.16
C ASN A 199 -9.39 12.32 -6.95
N GLU A 200 -10.26 12.56 -5.96
CA GLU A 200 -10.48 11.69 -4.78
C GLU A 200 -11.96 11.42 -4.63
N ILE A 201 -12.30 10.16 -4.41
CA ILE A 201 -13.63 9.72 -4.01
C ILE A 201 -13.60 9.31 -2.54
N LYS A 202 -14.51 9.87 -1.73
CA LYS A 202 -14.83 9.35 -0.39
C LYS A 202 -15.96 8.32 -0.52
N THR A 203 -15.82 7.16 0.11
CA THR A 203 -16.82 6.08 0.16
C THR A 203 -16.95 5.49 1.57
N ILE A 204 -17.96 4.64 1.78
CA ILE A 204 -18.30 4.00 3.07
C ILE A 204 -17.25 2.99 3.57
N GLY A 205 -16.17 2.79 2.82
CA GLY A 205 -15.16 1.76 3.09
C GLY A 205 -15.43 0.54 2.24
N VAL A 206 -14.68 0.39 1.14
CA VAL A 206 -14.77 -0.76 0.24
C VAL A 206 -13.43 -1.49 0.33
N PRO A 207 -13.30 -2.50 1.21
CA PRO A 207 -12.01 -3.12 1.54
C PRO A 207 -11.26 -3.65 0.31
N TRP A 208 -12.00 -4.03 -0.72
CA TRP A 208 -11.50 -4.76 -1.88
C TRP A 208 -10.95 -3.88 -3.01
N ILE A 209 -10.98 -2.56 -2.86
CA ILE A 209 -10.37 -1.65 -3.85
C ILE A 209 -8.98 -1.26 -3.34
N HIS A 210 -7.95 -1.55 -4.14
CA HIS A 210 -6.55 -1.33 -3.77
C HIS A 210 -5.84 -0.40 -4.75
N GLN A 211 -4.69 0.14 -4.34
CA GLN A 211 -3.78 0.85 -5.25
C GLN A 211 -3.31 -0.07 -6.38
N GLY A 212 -3.24 0.46 -7.59
CA GLY A 212 -2.86 -0.30 -8.79
C GLY A 212 -4.01 -0.99 -9.51
N GLU A 213 -5.22 -1.02 -8.93
CA GLU A 213 -6.41 -1.56 -9.59
C GLU A 213 -7.11 -0.52 -10.47
N ARG A 214 -7.86 -0.99 -11.47
CA ARG A 214 -8.79 -0.18 -12.26
C ARG A 214 -10.17 -0.20 -11.64
N ILE A 215 -10.81 0.96 -11.56
CA ILE A 215 -12.20 1.08 -11.11
C ILE A 215 -13.03 1.78 -12.17
N ARG A 216 -14.32 1.46 -12.23
CA ARG A 216 -15.29 2.22 -13.03
C ARG A 216 -15.96 3.26 -12.14
N ILE A 217 -15.99 4.50 -12.60
CA ILE A 217 -16.60 5.60 -11.87
C ILE A 217 -17.74 6.16 -12.72
N ARG A 218 -18.89 6.37 -12.07
CA ARG A 218 -20.09 6.98 -12.63
C ARG A 218 -20.49 8.17 -11.76
N HIS A 219 -20.02 9.34 -12.15
CA HIS A 219 -20.27 10.58 -11.41
C HIS A 219 -20.44 11.73 -12.40
N ARG A 220 -21.27 12.73 -12.08
CA ARG A 220 -21.53 13.87 -12.99
C ARG A 220 -20.27 14.63 -13.44
N LYS A 221 -19.20 14.58 -12.63
CA LYS A 221 -17.90 15.23 -12.90
C LYS A 221 -16.89 14.31 -13.60
N PHE A 222 -17.11 12.99 -13.60
CA PHE A 222 -16.22 12.00 -14.19
C PHE A 222 -17.00 10.71 -14.45
N ASP A 223 -17.02 10.26 -15.70
CA ASP A 223 -17.60 8.97 -16.11
C ASP A 223 -16.59 8.21 -16.96
N GLY A 224 -16.05 7.13 -16.42
CA GLY A 224 -14.91 6.47 -17.03
C GLY A 224 -14.30 5.40 -16.15
N GLU A 225 -13.31 4.70 -16.70
CA GLU A 225 -12.41 3.88 -15.90
C GLU A 225 -11.18 4.69 -15.49
N ALA A 226 -10.69 4.44 -14.28
CA ALA A 226 -9.49 5.09 -13.77
C ALA A 226 -8.61 4.08 -13.02
N LEU A 227 -7.30 4.33 -13.03
CA LEU A 227 -6.33 3.57 -12.26
C LEU A 227 -6.23 4.19 -10.86
N VAL A 228 -6.44 3.38 -9.82
CA VAL A 228 -6.28 3.81 -8.44
C VAL A 228 -4.80 4.06 -8.16
N THR A 229 -4.47 5.29 -7.79
CA THR A 229 -3.10 5.72 -7.47
C THR A 229 -2.79 5.62 -5.99
N SER A 230 -3.79 5.87 -5.13
CA SER A 230 -3.69 5.62 -3.70
C SER A 230 -5.04 5.33 -3.05
N VAL A 231 -4.98 4.63 -1.93
CA VAL A 231 -6.10 4.33 -1.04
C VAL A 231 -5.74 4.76 0.36
N ARG A 232 -6.64 5.49 1.01
CA ARG A 232 -6.56 5.83 2.43
C ARG A 232 -7.83 5.38 3.13
N VAL A 233 -7.70 4.67 4.24
CA VAL A 233 -8.83 4.23 5.07
C VAL A 233 -8.61 4.73 6.49
N LYS A 234 -9.59 5.41 7.05
CA LYS A 234 -9.57 5.86 8.45
C LYS A 234 -10.97 6.13 8.98
N ALA A 235 -11.09 6.23 10.30
CA ALA A 235 -12.30 6.79 10.90
C ALA A 235 -12.42 8.29 10.55
N ASP A 236 -13.63 8.75 10.23
CA ASP A 236 -13.95 10.17 10.14
C ASP A 236 -14.29 10.77 11.53
N GLU A 237 -14.62 12.05 11.56
CA GLU A 237 -14.95 12.80 12.79
C GLU A 237 -16.13 12.21 13.57
N THR A 238 -16.98 11.42 12.91
CA THR A 238 -18.12 10.73 13.54
C THR A 238 -17.78 9.33 14.04
N GLY A 239 -16.52 8.90 13.89
CA GLY A 239 -16.05 7.55 14.20
C GLY A 239 -16.38 6.50 13.14
N SER A 240 -17.00 6.89 12.03
CA SER A 240 -17.33 5.96 10.93
C SER A 240 -16.09 5.68 10.09
N VAL A 241 -15.82 4.42 9.74
CA VAL A 241 -14.70 4.10 8.84
C VAL A 241 -15.05 4.55 7.43
N ARG A 242 -14.15 5.33 6.83
CA ARG A 242 -14.26 5.86 5.47
C ARG A 242 -13.03 5.50 4.68
N MET A 243 -13.25 5.31 3.39
CA MET A 243 -12.19 5.09 2.43
C MET A 243 -12.15 6.24 1.44
N TYR A 244 -10.94 6.64 1.07
CA TYR A 244 -10.62 7.69 0.14
C TYR A 244 -9.78 7.08 -0.97
N VAL A 245 -10.27 7.16 -2.21
CA VAL A 245 -9.66 6.55 -3.39
C VAL A 245 -9.20 7.65 -4.31
N SER A 246 -7.89 7.76 -4.54
CA SER A 246 -7.32 8.76 -5.45
C SER A 246 -6.98 8.14 -6.80
N PHE A 247 -7.18 8.89 -7.88
CA PHE A 247 -6.92 8.48 -9.26
C PHE A 247 -6.61 9.66 -10.18
#